data_AF-A0A1G8K7A6-F1
#
_entry.id   AF-A0A1G8K7A6-F1
#
_cell.length_a   1.000
_cell.length_b   1.000
_cell.length_c   1.000
_cell.angle_alpha   90.00
_cell.angle_beta   90.00
_cell.angle_gamma   90.00
#
_symmetry.space_group_name_H-M   'P 1'
#
loop_
_entity.id
_entity.type
_entity.pdbx_description
1 polymer ?
#
loop_
_entity_poly.entity_id
_entity_poly.type
_entity_poly.pdbx_seq_one_letter_code
_entity_poly.pdbx_strand_id
1 'polypeptide(L)'
;MDATKIVEALQAPFPPEDIEWRVGSTNKDKTKGLALAYITNRAIQNRLDEVFGPFGWQNQFKEWKQGSQLCGISVKFGDEWITKWDGADDSNQEATKGGLSDSMKRAAYQWGIGRYLYKLPQNWVEIEPIGRSYRIKKKPALPSWAIPKGCKQGSSEVHYEGQHTGPDISIPATIRAKWTTLVGNENALPEQYDAWRNEGKTDQQIEQLLTEKIQEKNGTKGNGPTGNGTASEKQRKAIFAIAKSKGLNEENIKQLIQYLNHKQSTSELTSNEASDLISLLNQVERDELLAMISNSRGPDFGKSIDISDDDLPF
;
A
#
# COMPACT_ATOMS: atom_id res chain seq x y z
N MET A 1 2.17 -23.49 30.19
CA MET A 1 3.59 -23.51 29.78
C MET A 1 4.42 -23.01 30.97
N ASP A 2 5.63 -23.53 31.19
CA ASP A 2 6.52 -23.04 32.25
C ASP A 2 6.91 -21.56 32.01
N ALA A 3 7.05 -20.76 33.07
CA ALA A 3 7.31 -19.32 32.95
C ALA A 3 8.59 -19.01 32.15
N THR A 4 9.63 -19.81 32.32
CA THR A 4 10.90 -19.67 31.58
C THR A 4 10.67 -19.88 30.09
N LYS A 5 9.91 -20.93 29.73
CA LYS A 5 9.58 -21.24 28.33
C LYS A 5 8.73 -20.15 27.65
N ILE A 6 7.80 -19.54 28.39
CA ILE A 6 7.01 -18.39 27.88
C ILE A 6 7.94 -17.23 27.56
N VAL A 7 8.84 -16.89 28.49
CA VAL A 7 9.80 -15.79 28.32
C VAL A 7 10.73 -16.06 27.13
N GLU A 8 11.26 -17.27 27.01
CA GLU A 8 12.08 -17.70 25.88
C GLU A 8 11.33 -17.58 24.55
N ALA A 9 10.08 -18.05 24.50
CA ALA A 9 9.26 -17.99 23.30
C ALA A 9 8.94 -16.55 22.88
N LEU A 10 8.58 -15.67 23.83
CA LEU A 10 8.33 -14.25 23.53
C LEU A 10 9.59 -13.52 23.04
N GLN A 11 10.76 -13.88 23.57
CA GLN A 11 12.03 -13.23 23.24
C GLN A 11 12.77 -13.86 22.05
N ALA A 12 12.27 -14.99 21.52
CA ALA A 12 12.90 -15.66 20.40
C ALA A 12 13.02 -14.72 19.19
N PRO A 13 14.13 -14.79 18.42
CA PRO A 13 14.30 -14.01 17.21
C PRO A 13 13.11 -14.13 16.25
N PHE A 14 12.94 -13.12 15.41
CA PHE A 14 11.96 -13.15 14.33
C PHE A 14 12.62 -13.66 13.06
N PRO A 15 11.89 -14.38 12.20
CA PRO A 15 12.35 -14.67 10.85
C PRO A 15 12.76 -13.36 10.14
N PRO A 16 13.83 -13.38 9.31
CA PRO A 16 14.32 -12.18 8.61
C PRO A 16 13.24 -11.41 7.84
N GLU A 17 12.24 -12.12 7.34
CA GLU A 17 11.09 -11.57 6.63
C GLU A 17 10.15 -10.71 7.48
N ASP A 18 10.01 -11.01 8.76
CA ASP A 18 9.19 -10.22 9.68
C ASP A 18 9.91 -8.95 10.17
N ILE A 19 11.19 -8.80 9.82
CA ILE A 19 12.04 -7.69 10.21
C ILE A 19 12.09 -6.66 9.09
N GLU A 20 11.55 -5.49 9.39
CA GLU A 20 11.59 -4.34 8.51
C GLU A 20 12.67 -3.35 8.92
N TRP A 21 13.05 -2.50 7.96
CA TRP A 21 14.13 -1.54 8.13
C TRP A 21 13.67 -0.15 7.74
N ARG A 22 13.94 0.83 8.60
CA ARG A 22 13.73 2.25 8.31
C ARG A 22 15.03 3.03 8.39
N VAL A 23 15.07 4.14 7.66
CA VAL A 23 16.17 5.10 7.74
C VAL A 23 16.07 5.87 9.07
N GLY A 24 17.13 5.82 9.84
CA GLY A 24 17.36 6.65 11.03
C GLY A 24 18.11 7.92 10.68
N SER A 25 19.10 8.28 11.50
CA SER A 25 19.96 9.44 11.24
C SER A 25 20.70 9.30 9.90
N THR A 26 20.81 10.40 9.15
CA THR A 26 21.52 10.45 7.87
C THR A 26 22.85 11.19 8.00
N ASN A 27 23.79 10.92 7.10
CA ASN A 27 24.99 11.74 6.94
C ASN A 27 24.65 13.11 6.34
N LYS A 28 25.61 14.04 6.39
CA LYS A 28 25.44 15.44 5.94
C LYS A 28 25.01 15.54 4.47
N ASP A 29 25.56 14.69 3.63
CA ASP A 29 25.33 14.58 2.19
C ASP A 29 24.10 13.73 1.82
N LYS A 30 23.41 13.12 2.81
CA LYS A 30 22.17 12.35 2.62
C LYS A 30 22.31 11.18 1.64
N THR A 31 23.50 10.59 1.58
CA THR A 31 23.83 9.39 0.77
C THR A 31 23.83 8.10 1.59
N LYS A 32 23.97 8.22 2.92
CA LYS A 32 23.93 7.11 3.86
C LYS A 32 23.03 7.41 5.05
N GLY A 33 22.39 6.38 5.56
CA GLY A 33 21.56 6.44 6.75
C GLY A 33 21.82 5.26 7.68
N LEU A 34 21.60 5.47 8.97
CA LEU A 34 21.59 4.41 9.95
C LEU A 34 20.37 3.52 9.72
N ALA A 35 20.58 2.23 9.49
CA ALA A 35 19.50 1.26 9.34
C ALA A 35 18.94 0.87 10.71
N LEU A 36 17.65 1.15 10.94
CA LEU A 36 16.95 0.80 12.17
C LEU A 36 15.98 -0.35 11.90
N ALA A 37 16.23 -1.51 12.51
CA ALA A 37 15.34 -2.66 12.43
C ALA A 37 14.11 -2.49 13.32
N TYR A 38 12.96 -2.93 12.85
CA TYR A 38 11.72 -3.01 13.63
C TYR A 38 10.84 -4.16 13.14
N ILE A 39 9.84 -4.52 13.93
CA ILE A 39 8.81 -5.49 13.57
C ILE A 39 7.45 -4.80 13.45
N THR A 40 6.57 -5.37 12.65
CA THR A 40 5.20 -4.88 12.48
C THR A 40 4.32 -5.29 13.65
N ASN A 41 3.17 -4.63 13.82
CA ASN A 41 2.19 -5.03 14.83
C ASN A 41 1.64 -6.43 14.56
N ARG A 42 1.51 -6.81 13.28
CA ARG A 42 1.10 -8.16 12.88
C ARG A 42 2.07 -9.21 13.40
N ALA A 43 3.38 -9.00 13.25
CA ALA A 43 4.38 -9.93 13.79
C ALA A 43 4.30 -10.05 15.33
N ILE A 44 4.00 -8.95 16.03
CA ILE A 44 3.77 -8.97 17.48
C ILE A 44 2.52 -9.78 17.84
N GLN A 45 1.40 -9.56 17.14
CA GLN A 45 0.13 -10.27 17.35
C GLN A 45 0.32 -11.77 17.12
N ASN A 46 0.92 -12.16 15.99
CA ASN A 46 1.24 -13.55 15.68
C ASN A 46 2.09 -14.20 16.78
N ARG A 47 3.12 -13.51 17.29
CA ARG A 47 3.93 -14.03 18.40
C ARG A 47 3.12 -14.21 19.69
N LEU A 48 2.19 -13.29 19.98
CA LEU A 48 1.33 -13.42 21.15
C LEU A 48 0.32 -14.56 20.99
N ASP A 49 -0.24 -14.74 19.79
CA ASP A 49 -1.12 -15.86 19.45
C ASP A 49 -0.40 -17.20 19.52
N GLU A 50 0.84 -17.29 19.02
CA GLU A 50 1.68 -18.49 19.11
C GLU A 50 1.96 -18.91 20.56
N VAL A 51 2.18 -17.94 21.46
CA VAL A 51 2.59 -18.21 22.84
C VAL A 51 1.39 -18.43 23.76
N PHE A 52 0.33 -17.65 23.60
CA PHE A 52 -0.81 -17.61 24.52
C PHE A 52 -2.14 -18.06 23.89
N GLY A 53 -2.21 -18.19 22.57
CA GLY A 53 -3.46 -18.32 21.83
C GLY A 53 -4.23 -17.00 21.76
N PRO A 54 -5.22 -16.90 20.85
CA PRO A 54 -5.97 -15.65 20.62
C PRO A 54 -6.79 -15.17 21.82
N PHE A 55 -7.06 -16.06 22.79
CA PHE A 55 -7.79 -15.73 24.03
C PHE A 55 -6.87 -15.53 25.24
N GLY A 56 -5.58 -15.82 25.11
CA GLY A 56 -4.61 -15.74 26.20
C GLY A 56 -3.89 -14.40 26.32
N TRP A 57 -4.19 -13.46 25.41
CA TRP A 57 -3.70 -12.09 25.47
C TRP A 57 -4.78 -11.11 24.98
N GLN A 58 -4.60 -9.83 25.31
CA GLN A 58 -5.43 -8.74 24.79
C GLN A 58 -4.60 -7.44 24.78
N ASN A 59 -5.01 -6.47 23.97
CA ASN A 59 -4.50 -5.11 24.03
C ASN A 59 -5.61 -4.09 24.26
N GLN A 60 -5.22 -2.99 24.88
CA GLN A 60 -6.08 -1.82 25.12
C GLN A 60 -5.35 -0.56 24.70
N PHE A 61 -6.06 0.35 24.05
CA PHE A 61 -5.57 1.67 23.72
C PHE A 61 -6.27 2.73 24.55
N LYS A 62 -5.52 3.73 24.98
CA LYS A 62 -6.03 4.90 25.70
C LYS A 62 -5.36 6.14 25.15
N GLU A 63 -6.14 7.18 24.90
CA GLU A 63 -5.58 8.51 24.67
C GLU A 63 -4.81 8.96 25.91
N TRP A 64 -3.66 9.59 25.72
CA TRP A 64 -2.80 10.02 26.83
C TRP A 64 -2.13 11.34 26.54
N LYS A 65 -2.58 12.39 27.23
CA LYS A 65 -2.18 13.78 26.94
C LYS A 65 -2.47 14.12 25.46
N GLN A 66 -2.55 15.40 25.15
CA GLN A 66 -2.96 15.81 23.82
C GLN A 66 -1.88 15.43 22.79
N GLY A 67 -2.18 14.46 21.92
CA GLY A 67 -1.28 13.99 20.86
C GLY A 67 -0.37 12.82 21.22
N SER A 68 -0.73 11.98 22.20
CA SER A 68 -0.05 10.70 22.43
C SER A 68 -1.03 9.58 22.76
N GLN A 69 -0.61 8.35 22.49
CA GLN A 69 -1.38 7.13 22.76
C GLN A 69 -0.65 6.25 23.77
N LEU A 70 -1.41 5.61 24.66
CA LEU A 70 -0.96 4.49 25.48
C LEU A 70 -1.51 3.19 24.93
N CYS A 71 -0.65 2.16 24.89
CA CYS A 71 -1.04 0.79 24.65
C CYS A 71 -0.71 -0.06 25.88
N GLY A 72 -1.69 -0.83 26.34
CA GLY A 72 -1.52 -1.87 27.35
C GLY A 72 -1.64 -3.22 26.69
N ILE A 73 -0.63 -4.08 26.79
CA ILE A 73 -0.72 -5.48 26.41
C ILE A 73 -0.86 -6.30 27.69
N SER A 74 -1.96 -7.05 27.79
CA SER A 74 -2.24 -7.97 28.88
C SER A 74 -2.06 -9.41 28.40
N VAL A 75 -1.44 -10.25 29.22
CA VAL A 75 -1.36 -11.69 28.99
C VAL A 75 -1.93 -12.42 30.20
N LYS A 76 -2.55 -13.57 29.97
CA LYS A 76 -3.09 -14.42 31.03
C LYS A 76 -2.00 -15.35 31.56
N PHE A 77 -1.73 -15.29 32.87
CA PHE A 77 -0.77 -16.17 33.54
C PHE A 77 -1.42 -16.80 34.76
N GLY A 78 -1.71 -18.11 34.68
CA GLY A 78 -2.63 -18.76 35.62
C GLY A 78 -4.04 -18.18 35.48
N ASP A 79 -4.60 -17.74 36.60
CA ASP A 79 -5.93 -17.12 36.65
C ASP A 79 -5.89 -15.58 36.63
N GLU A 80 -4.70 -14.98 36.49
CA GLU A 80 -4.51 -13.53 36.55
C GLU A 80 -4.16 -12.93 35.18
N TRP A 81 -4.59 -11.68 35.00
CA TRP A 81 -4.19 -10.85 33.86
C TRP A 81 -3.06 -9.90 34.26
N ILE A 82 -1.91 -10.03 33.63
CA ILE A 82 -0.76 -9.14 33.86
C ILE A 82 -0.68 -8.18 32.68
N THR A 83 -0.72 -6.87 32.95
CA THR A 83 -0.70 -5.84 31.89
C THR A 83 0.57 -5.02 31.96
N LYS A 84 1.19 -4.77 30.81
CA LYS A 84 2.29 -3.81 30.67
C LYS A 84 1.90 -2.71 29.71
N TRP A 85 2.18 -1.47 30.11
CA TRP A 85 1.83 -0.26 29.38
C TRP A 85 3.07 0.44 28.85
N ASP A 86 2.95 1.02 27.66
CA ASP A 86 3.89 2.01 27.12
C ASP A 86 3.12 2.96 26.19
N GLY A 87 3.75 4.07 25.81
CA GLY A 87 3.11 5.09 24.99
C GLY A 87 4.01 5.67 23.92
N ALA A 88 3.39 6.25 22.90
CA ALA A 88 4.06 6.94 21.81
C ALA A 88 3.29 8.19 21.44
N ASP A 89 4.02 9.20 20.96
CA ASP A 89 3.41 10.41 20.42
C ASP A 89 2.78 10.13 19.05
N ASP A 90 1.70 10.84 18.76
CA ASP A 90 1.02 10.81 17.47
C ASP A 90 1.95 11.37 16.38
N SER A 91 1.93 10.73 15.20
CA SER A 91 2.82 11.15 14.12
C SER A 91 2.27 12.36 13.37
N ASN A 92 3.09 13.37 13.05
CA ASN A 92 2.64 14.56 12.30
C ASN A 92 2.20 14.28 10.85
N GLN A 93 2.32 13.04 10.34
CA GLN A 93 1.92 12.66 8.98
C GLN A 93 0.57 11.91 8.95
N GLU A 94 0.30 11.09 9.96
CA GLU A 94 -1.01 10.47 10.25
C GLU A 94 -1.12 10.30 11.78
N ALA A 95 -1.69 11.30 12.45
CA ALA A 95 -1.63 11.45 13.91
C ALA A 95 -2.05 10.17 14.65
N THR A 96 -3.23 9.66 14.33
CA THR A 96 -3.84 8.56 15.09
C THR A 96 -3.23 7.19 14.77
N LYS A 97 -2.90 6.89 13.51
CA LYS A 97 -2.40 5.55 13.11
C LYS A 97 -0.96 5.30 13.57
N GLY A 98 -0.13 6.35 13.56
CA GLY A 98 1.27 6.28 14.01
C GLY A 98 1.40 6.02 15.51
N GLY A 99 0.68 6.80 16.34
CA GLY A 99 0.76 6.70 17.79
C GLY A 99 0.25 5.36 18.33
N LEU A 100 -0.87 4.85 17.80
CA LEU A 100 -1.39 3.53 18.18
C LEU A 100 -0.42 2.41 17.81
N SER A 101 0.16 2.47 16.61
CA SER A 101 1.09 1.43 16.17
C SER A 101 2.37 1.41 16.99
N ASP A 102 2.98 2.58 17.21
CA ASP A 102 4.24 2.69 17.93
C ASP A 102 4.08 2.39 19.42
N SER A 103 3.00 2.84 20.06
CA SER A 103 2.71 2.52 21.46
C SER A 103 2.56 1.00 21.68
N MET A 104 1.93 0.27 20.75
CA MET A 104 1.86 -1.20 20.83
C MET A 104 3.23 -1.87 20.71
N LYS A 105 4.08 -1.43 19.76
CA LYS A 105 5.45 -1.96 19.62
C LYS A 105 6.26 -1.75 20.90
N ARG A 106 6.09 -0.59 21.54
CA ARG A 106 6.75 -0.25 22.79
C ARG A 106 6.20 -1.05 23.98
N ALA A 107 4.90 -1.28 24.04
CA ALA A 107 4.30 -2.18 25.04
C ALA A 107 4.82 -3.63 24.88
N ALA A 108 4.93 -4.11 23.64
CA ALA A 108 5.48 -5.43 23.32
C ALA A 108 6.95 -5.56 23.72
N TYR A 109 7.73 -4.49 23.58
CA TYR A 109 9.11 -4.42 24.05
C TYR A 109 9.22 -4.70 25.57
N GLN A 110 8.25 -4.28 26.39
CA GLN A 110 8.23 -4.55 27.83
C GLN A 110 8.05 -6.04 28.16
N TRP A 111 7.45 -6.81 27.24
CA TRP A 111 7.35 -8.27 27.27
C TRP A 111 8.59 -8.98 26.72
N GLY A 112 9.53 -8.23 26.13
CA GLY A 112 10.77 -8.75 25.55
C GLY A 112 10.68 -9.05 24.05
N ILE A 113 9.49 -8.90 23.46
CA ILE A 113 9.27 -9.11 22.03
C ILE A 113 10.07 -8.07 21.24
N GLY A 114 10.91 -8.53 20.30
CA GLY A 114 11.73 -7.65 19.45
C GLY A 114 12.85 -6.89 20.18
N ARG A 115 13.05 -7.08 21.50
CA ARG A 115 14.05 -6.36 22.29
C ARG A 115 15.48 -6.57 21.77
N TYR A 116 15.76 -7.73 21.19
CA TYR A 116 17.06 -8.05 20.63
C TYR A 116 17.43 -7.19 19.41
N LEU A 117 16.45 -6.60 18.71
CA LEU A 117 16.71 -5.73 17.54
C LEU A 117 17.53 -4.49 17.91
N TYR A 118 17.39 -4.00 19.15
CA TYR A 118 18.21 -2.89 19.68
C TYR A 118 19.67 -3.28 19.96
N LYS A 119 19.98 -4.59 19.98
CA LYS A 119 21.33 -5.11 20.14
C LYS A 119 22.03 -5.36 18.79
N LEU A 120 21.34 -5.12 17.67
CA LEU A 120 21.93 -5.23 16.35
C LEU A 120 23.03 -4.17 16.17
N PRO A 121 24.11 -4.48 15.42
CA PRO A 121 25.15 -3.51 15.13
C PRO A 121 24.58 -2.33 14.35
N GLN A 122 25.08 -1.13 14.64
CA GLN A 122 24.72 0.08 13.92
C GLN A 122 25.28 0.05 12.50
N ASN A 123 24.41 -0.26 11.53
CA ASN A 123 24.80 -0.37 10.13
C ASN A 123 24.45 0.92 9.38
N TRP A 124 25.49 1.63 8.91
CA TRP A 124 25.34 2.73 7.97
C TRP A 124 25.24 2.18 6.55
N VAL A 125 24.08 2.34 5.93
CA VAL A 125 23.78 1.81 4.59
C VAL A 125 23.50 2.93 3.60
N GLU A 126 23.68 2.62 2.32
CA GLU A 126 23.27 3.53 1.27
C GLU A 126 21.76 3.73 1.27
N ILE A 127 21.36 4.99 1.08
CA ILE A 127 19.96 5.40 0.98
C ILE A 127 19.73 6.09 -0.36
N GLU A 128 18.47 6.11 -0.78
CA GLU A 128 18.02 6.85 -1.95
C GLU A 128 16.73 7.63 -1.66
N PRO A 129 16.53 8.79 -2.31
CA PRO A 129 15.35 9.60 -2.08
C PRO A 129 14.09 8.89 -2.59
N ILE A 130 13.01 8.97 -1.82
CA ILE A 130 11.66 8.54 -2.20
C ILE A 130 10.65 9.60 -1.74
N GLY A 131 10.08 10.34 -2.70
CA GLY A 131 9.21 11.48 -2.41
C GLY A 131 9.91 12.52 -1.52
N ARG A 132 9.39 12.75 -0.31
CA ARG A 132 9.96 13.65 0.70
C ARG A 132 10.85 12.94 1.74
N SER A 133 11.08 11.64 1.58
CA SER A 133 11.80 10.79 2.53
C SER A 133 12.95 10.03 1.83
N TYR A 134 13.56 9.10 2.55
CA TYR A 134 14.62 8.22 2.08
C TYR A 134 14.25 6.77 2.35
N ARG A 135 14.69 5.87 1.47
CA ARG A 135 14.65 4.43 1.69
C ARG A 135 16.05 3.83 1.66
N ILE A 136 16.22 2.71 2.34
CA ILE A 136 17.45 1.92 2.33
C ILE A 136 17.53 1.18 0.99
N LYS A 137 18.64 1.31 0.25
CA LYS A 137 18.81 0.62 -1.04
C LYS A 137 18.94 -0.89 -0.87
N LYS A 138 19.70 -1.33 0.13
CA LYS A 138 19.95 -2.74 0.41
C LYS A 138 19.79 -3.02 1.91
N LYS A 139 18.85 -3.90 2.25
CA LYS A 139 18.61 -4.32 3.64
C LYS A 139 19.90 -4.92 4.23
N PRO A 140 20.32 -4.52 5.45
CA PRO A 140 21.46 -5.12 6.12
C PRO A 140 21.28 -6.63 6.36
N ALA A 141 22.39 -7.37 6.37
CA ALA A 141 22.39 -8.74 6.86
C ALA A 141 22.17 -8.76 8.39
N LEU A 142 21.50 -9.81 8.87
CA LEU A 142 21.28 -10.05 10.29
C LEU A 142 22.41 -10.96 10.79
N PRO A 143 22.96 -10.71 11.99
CA PRO A 143 23.92 -11.62 12.57
C PRO A 143 23.26 -12.97 12.89
N SER A 144 24.03 -14.05 12.89
CA SER A 144 23.51 -15.42 13.07
C SER A 144 22.73 -15.63 14.37
N TRP A 145 23.07 -14.91 15.44
CA TRP A 145 22.36 -14.97 16.72
C TRP A 145 20.96 -14.31 16.68
N ALA A 146 20.70 -13.46 15.69
CA ALA A 146 19.45 -12.73 15.49
C ALA A 146 18.50 -13.41 14.49
N ILE A 147 18.78 -14.67 14.12
CA ILE A 147 17.99 -15.45 13.18
C ILE A 147 17.51 -16.72 13.89
N PRO A 148 16.23 -17.12 13.75
CA PRO A 148 15.74 -18.38 14.32
C PRO A 148 16.50 -19.58 13.77
N LYS A 149 16.67 -20.62 14.61
CA LYS A 149 17.30 -21.88 14.18
C LYS A 149 16.50 -22.50 13.04
N GLY A 150 17.16 -22.76 11.91
CA GLY A 150 16.54 -23.33 10.71
C GLY A 150 16.17 -22.32 9.61
N CYS A 151 16.14 -21.02 9.92
CA CYS A 151 15.99 -19.97 8.91
C CYS A 151 17.35 -19.65 8.27
N LYS A 152 17.43 -19.58 6.94
CA LYS A 152 18.59 -19.06 6.21
C LYS A 152 18.32 -17.63 5.80
N GLN A 153 19.30 -16.75 5.95
CA GLN A 153 19.20 -15.42 5.36
C GLN A 153 19.41 -15.53 3.84
N GLY A 154 18.32 -15.56 3.09
CA GLY A 154 18.37 -15.54 1.63
C GLY A 154 18.92 -14.21 1.14
N SER A 155 20.07 -14.23 0.47
CA SER A 155 20.39 -13.23 -0.54
C SER A 155 19.49 -13.50 -1.75
N SER A 156 18.47 -12.68 -1.96
CA SER A 156 17.86 -12.35 -3.25
C SER A 156 16.63 -11.48 -2.99
N GLU A 157 16.35 -10.57 -3.91
CA GLU A 157 15.05 -9.91 -4.08
C GLU A 157 13.96 -10.99 -4.05
N VAL A 158 13.27 -11.10 -2.93
CA VAL A 158 11.96 -11.74 -2.89
C VAL A 158 11.02 -10.58 -2.65
N HIS A 159 10.35 -10.16 -3.72
CA HIS A 159 9.10 -9.45 -3.60
C HIS A 159 8.24 -10.26 -2.63
N TYR A 160 7.91 -9.67 -1.49
CA TYR A 160 6.80 -10.14 -0.67
C TYR A 160 5.52 -9.87 -1.48
N GLU A 161 5.22 -10.74 -2.44
CA GLU A 161 3.83 -11.11 -2.70
C GLU A 161 3.38 -11.87 -1.46
N GLY A 162 2.81 -11.13 -0.50
CA GLY A 162 2.09 -11.75 0.60
C GLY A 162 0.96 -12.58 -0.01
N GLN A 163 1.03 -13.90 0.13
CA GLN A 163 -0.12 -14.77 -0.04
C GLN A 163 -1.13 -14.42 1.05
N HIS A 164 -1.99 -13.45 0.73
CA HIS A 164 -3.27 -13.27 1.39
C HIS A 164 -4.19 -14.38 0.89
N THR A 165 -4.39 -15.42 1.71
CA THR A 165 -5.48 -16.38 1.51
C THR A 165 -6.80 -15.78 1.99
N GLY A 166 -7.14 -14.61 1.47
CA GLY A 166 -8.50 -14.06 1.40
C GLY A 166 -8.83 -13.86 -0.08
N PRO A 167 -10.11 -13.72 -0.48
CA PRO A 167 -10.46 -13.63 -1.90
C PRO A 167 -9.65 -12.50 -2.56
N ASP A 168 -8.90 -12.85 -3.58
CA ASP A 168 -8.10 -11.95 -4.41
C ASP A 168 -9.03 -10.94 -5.09
N ILE A 169 -9.23 -9.78 -4.46
CA ILE A 169 -9.90 -8.66 -5.10
C ILE A 169 -8.80 -7.76 -5.66
N SER A 170 -8.22 -8.17 -6.79
CA SER A 170 -7.41 -7.31 -7.64
C SER A 170 -8.14 -5.99 -7.87
N ILE A 171 -7.61 -4.89 -7.31
CA ILE A 171 -8.15 -3.54 -7.48
C ILE A 171 -8.34 -3.27 -8.98
N PRO A 172 -9.52 -2.87 -9.45
CA PRO A 172 -9.73 -2.52 -10.85
C PRO A 172 -8.74 -1.44 -11.34
N ALA A 173 -8.16 -1.63 -12.53
CA ALA A 173 -7.18 -0.70 -13.10
C ALA A 173 -7.76 0.72 -13.30
N THR A 174 -9.07 0.83 -13.51
CA THR A 174 -9.85 2.06 -13.59
C THR A 174 -9.80 2.85 -12.28
N ILE A 175 -9.95 2.18 -11.14
CA ILE A 175 -9.81 2.77 -9.81
C ILE A 175 -8.37 3.24 -9.58
N ARG A 176 -7.38 2.44 -10.00
CA ARG A 176 -5.96 2.83 -9.93
C ARG A 176 -5.67 4.10 -10.70
N ALA A 177 -6.08 4.16 -11.96
CA ALA A 177 -5.85 5.34 -12.81
C ALA A 177 -6.54 6.60 -12.26
N LYS A 178 -7.79 6.49 -11.79
CA LYS A 178 -8.53 7.62 -11.21
C LYS A 178 -7.90 8.09 -9.88
N TRP A 179 -7.49 7.16 -9.03
CA TRP A 179 -6.76 7.49 -7.80
C TRP A 179 -5.43 8.19 -8.09
N THR A 180 -4.63 7.67 -9.02
CA THR A 180 -3.36 8.28 -9.43
C THR A 180 -3.58 9.68 -10.03
N THR A 181 -4.67 9.89 -10.76
CA THR A 181 -5.06 11.23 -11.25
C THR A 181 -5.39 12.19 -10.10
N LEU A 182 -6.05 11.69 -9.05
CA LEU A 182 -6.46 12.50 -7.91
C LEU A 182 -5.30 12.79 -6.93
N VAL A 183 -4.46 11.80 -6.66
CA VAL A 183 -3.45 11.79 -5.57
C VAL A 183 -2.00 11.87 -6.09
N GLY A 184 -1.76 11.49 -7.34
CA GLY A 184 -0.45 11.56 -8.00
C GLY A 184 0.48 10.35 -7.76
N ASN A 185 0.03 9.32 -7.04
CA ASN A 185 0.73 8.06 -6.83
C ASN A 185 -0.24 6.96 -6.35
N GLU A 186 0.17 5.68 -6.46
CA GLU A 186 -0.65 4.52 -6.10
C GLU A 186 -0.37 3.95 -4.70
N ASN A 187 0.62 4.50 -3.98
CA ASN A 187 1.14 3.87 -2.76
C ASN A 187 0.10 3.71 -1.65
N ALA A 188 -0.88 4.62 -1.57
CA ALA A 188 -1.95 4.60 -0.57
C ALA A 188 -3.26 3.97 -1.08
N LEU A 189 -3.29 3.52 -2.34
CA LEU A 189 -4.49 2.98 -2.95
C LEU A 189 -4.94 1.65 -2.35
N PRO A 190 -4.06 0.66 -2.07
CA PRO A 190 -4.50 -0.61 -1.50
C PRO A 190 -5.21 -0.43 -0.16
N GLU A 191 -4.62 0.34 0.75
CA GLU A 191 -5.20 0.61 2.06
C GLU A 191 -6.52 1.40 1.97
N GLN A 192 -6.60 2.37 1.05
CA GLN A 192 -7.83 3.15 0.85
C GLN A 192 -8.94 2.33 0.19
N TYR A 193 -8.59 1.44 -0.74
CA TYR A 193 -9.53 0.56 -1.41
C TYR A 193 -10.12 -0.45 -0.42
N ASP A 194 -9.29 -1.08 0.41
CA ASP A 194 -9.74 -1.98 1.46
C ASP A 194 -10.67 -1.26 2.46
N ALA A 195 -10.37 -0.01 2.81
CA ALA A 195 -11.25 0.80 3.64
C ALA A 195 -12.63 1.01 3.00
N TRP A 196 -12.71 1.33 1.70
CA TRP A 196 -13.98 1.47 1.00
C TRP A 196 -14.76 0.17 0.88
N ARG A 197 -14.07 -0.96 0.67
CA ARG A 197 -14.68 -2.29 0.63
C ARG A 197 -15.22 -2.70 2.01
N ASN A 198 -14.50 -2.39 3.09
CA ASN A 198 -14.95 -2.62 4.47
C ASN A 198 -16.15 -1.72 4.86
N GLU A 199 -16.28 -0.55 4.22
CA GLU A 199 -17.46 0.31 4.30
C GLU A 199 -18.64 -0.19 3.44
N GLY A 200 -18.49 -1.34 2.77
CA GLY A 200 -19.53 -1.97 1.95
C GLY A 200 -19.71 -1.34 0.56
N LYS A 201 -18.76 -0.52 0.08
CA LYS A 201 -18.85 0.09 -1.26
C LYS A 201 -18.47 -0.89 -2.35
N THR A 202 -19.21 -0.88 -3.45
CA THR A 202 -18.87 -1.64 -4.66
C THR A 202 -17.84 -0.89 -5.51
N ASP A 203 -17.18 -1.59 -6.43
CA ASP A 203 -16.17 -0.99 -7.31
C ASP A 203 -16.74 0.13 -8.18
N GLN A 204 -17.98 -0.03 -8.65
CA GLN A 204 -18.69 1.01 -9.39
C GLN A 204 -18.90 2.27 -8.55
N GLN A 205 -19.23 2.12 -7.26
CA GLN A 205 -19.43 3.24 -6.34
C GLN A 205 -18.09 3.94 -6.01
N ILE A 206 -17.02 3.16 -5.83
CA ILE A 206 -15.67 3.69 -5.60
C ILE A 206 -15.19 4.47 -6.83
N GLU A 207 -15.40 3.91 -8.02
CA GLU A 207 -15.08 4.57 -9.28
C GLU A 207 -15.83 5.87 -9.49
N GLN A 208 -17.12 5.90 -9.18
CA GLN A 208 -17.95 7.09 -9.32
C GLN A 208 -17.51 8.18 -8.33
N LEU A 209 -17.23 7.81 -7.08
CA LEU A 209 -16.72 8.72 -6.05
C LEU A 209 -15.39 9.36 -6.46
N LEU A 210 -14.50 8.58 -7.07
CA LEU A 210 -13.24 9.10 -7.60
C LEU A 210 -13.45 10.04 -8.79
N THR A 211 -14.37 9.71 -9.69
CA THR A 211 -14.73 10.57 -10.81
C THR A 211 -15.31 11.91 -10.34
N GLU A 212 -16.20 11.91 -9.35
CA GLU A 212 -16.79 13.14 -8.77
C GLU A 212 -15.70 14.02 -8.14
N LYS A 213 -14.79 13.42 -7.34
CA LYS A 213 -13.67 14.16 -6.74
C LYS A 213 -12.70 14.75 -7.76
N ILE A 214 -12.46 14.07 -8.88
CA ILE A 214 -11.64 14.61 -9.97
C ILE A 214 -12.34 15.81 -10.62
N GLN A 215 -13.66 15.74 -10.83
CA GLN A 215 -14.45 16.85 -11.38
C GLN A 215 -14.48 18.07 -10.45
N GLU A 216 -14.62 17.87 -9.13
CA GLU A 216 -14.57 18.95 -8.13
C GLU A 216 -13.18 19.63 -8.08
N LYS A 217 -12.11 18.83 -8.14
CA LYS A 217 -10.73 19.32 -8.17
C LYS A 217 -10.43 20.13 -9.44
N ASN A 218 -11.05 19.76 -10.56
CA ASN A 218 -10.96 20.47 -11.83
C ASN A 218 -11.90 21.69 -11.92
N GLY A 219 -12.96 21.74 -11.12
CA GLY A 219 -13.89 22.88 -11.03
C GLY A 219 -13.37 24.09 -10.25
N THR A 220 -12.23 23.97 -9.56
CA THR A 220 -11.77 25.01 -8.61
C THR A 220 -10.44 25.69 -9.00
N LYS A 221 -10.02 25.62 -10.27
CA LYS A 221 -8.89 26.42 -10.78
C LYS A 221 -9.17 27.04 -12.14
N GLY A 222 -9.42 28.35 -12.14
CA GLY A 222 -9.15 29.22 -13.29
C GLY A 222 -10.21 30.28 -13.59
N ASN A 223 -10.04 31.47 -13.02
CA ASN A 223 -10.51 32.71 -13.67
C ASN A 223 -9.61 32.97 -14.89
N GLY A 224 -10.17 32.95 -16.10
CA GLY A 224 -9.49 33.31 -17.35
C GLY A 224 -10.09 32.59 -18.57
N PRO A 225 -10.48 33.29 -19.65
CA PRO A 225 -11.42 32.77 -20.64
C PRO A 225 -10.75 31.85 -21.68
N THR A 226 -11.58 31.01 -22.31
CA THR A 226 -11.33 30.06 -23.44
C THR A 226 -10.94 28.64 -23.01
N GLY A 227 -11.63 27.56 -23.40
CA GLY A 227 -12.85 27.43 -24.17
C GLY A 227 -13.37 26.00 -23.99
N ASN A 228 -14.67 25.88 -23.74
CA ASN A 228 -15.40 24.60 -23.67
C ASN A 228 -15.62 24.03 -25.11
N GLY A 229 -14.58 24.16 -25.95
CA GLY A 229 -14.60 23.87 -27.37
C GLY A 229 -14.05 22.48 -27.66
N THR A 230 -14.59 21.87 -28.71
CA THR A 230 -14.08 20.63 -29.28
C THR A 230 -12.58 20.75 -29.56
N ALA A 231 -11.87 19.63 -29.45
CA ALA A 231 -10.42 19.54 -29.52
C ALA A 231 -9.89 20.22 -30.77
N SER A 232 -8.94 21.13 -30.59
CA SER A 232 -8.34 21.87 -31.69
C SER A 232 -7.66 20.92 -32.69
N GLU A 233 -7.59 21.32 -33.95
CA GLU A 233 -6.97 20.49 -34.99
C GLU A 233 -5.49 20.21 -34.71
N LYS A 234 -4.80 21.11 -33.99
CA LYS A 234 -3.43 20.90 -33.51
C LYS A 234 -3.35 19.73 -32.51
N GLN A 235 -4.30 19.62 -31.58
CA GLN A 235 -4.36 18.53 -30.61
C GLN A 235 -4.69 17.20 -31.30
N ARG A 236 -5.64 17.19 -32.23
CA ARG A 236 -5.97 15.98 -33.01
C ARG A 236 -4.76 15.48 -33.79
N LYS A 237 -4.03 16.37 -34.47
CA LYS A 237 -2.79 16.02 -35.18
C LYS A 237 -1.70 15.50 -34.24
N ALA A 238 -1.58 16.07 -33.03
CA ALA A 238 -0.64 15.59 -32.02
C ALA A 238 -0.96 14.16 -31.55
N ILE A 239 -2.24 13.85 -31.28
CA ILE A 239 -2.69 12.50 -30.91
C ILE A 239 -2.27 11.48 -31.97
N PHE A 240 -2.59 11.75 -33.25
CA PHE A 240 -2.24 10.84 -34.33
C PHE A 240 -0.72 10.73 -34.55
N ALA A 241 0.03 11.83 -34.42
CA ALA A 241 1.48 11.82 -34.59
C ALA A 241 2.18 10.97 -33.51
N ILE A 242 1.80 11.13 -32.23
CA ILE A 242 2.38 10.40 -31.10
C ILE A 242 1.94 8.93 -31.14
N ALA A 243 0.68 8.65 -31.42
CA ALA A 243 0.20 7.28 -31.53
C ALA A 243 0.90 6.53 -32.68
N LYS A 244 1.09 7.18 -33.84
CA LYS A 244 1.81 6.61 -34.98
C LYS A 244 3.28 6.38 -34.69
N SER A 245 3.96 7.29 -33.98
CA SER A 245 5.36 7.08 -33.60
C SER A 245 5.53 5.92 -32.61
N LYS A 246 4.50 5.63 -31.80
CA LYS A 246 4.43 4.44 -30.93
C LYS A 246 3.92 3.17 -31.61
N GLY A 247 3.66 3.21 -32.93
CA GLY A 247 3.20 2.04 -33.68
C GLY A 247 1.74 1.64 -33.45
N LEU A 248 0.91 2.55 -32.92
CA LEU A 248 -0.54 2.36 -32.82
C LEU A 248 -1.21 2.76 -34.14
N ASN A 249 -2.19 1.96 -34.58
CA ASN A 249 -2.98 2.27 -35.78
C ASN A 249 -4.24 3.10 -35.42
N GLU A 250 -4.96 3.58 -36.43
CA GLU A 250 -6.15 4.41 -36.20
C GLU A 250 -7.25 3.68 -35.40
N GLU A 251 -7.34 2.36 -35.55
CA GLU A 251 -8.30 1.53 -34.81
C GLU A 251 -7.95 1.47 -33.32
N ASN A 252 -6.67 1.36 -32.97
CA ASN A 252 -6.22 1.42 -31.58
C ASN A 252 -6.51 2.78 -30.94
N ILE A 253 -6.38 3.87 -31.71
CA ILE A 253 -6.69 5.22 -31.24
C ILE A 253 -8.19 5.35 -30.96
N LYS A 254 -9.05 4.85 -31.85
CA LYS A 254 -10.51 4.85 -31.63
C LYS A 254 -10.90 4.04 -30.41
N GLN A 255 -10.33 2.84 -30.25
CA GLN A 255 -10.60 1.99 -29.10
C GLN A 255 -10.13 2.63 -27.78
N LEU A 256 -8.99 3.33 -27.78
CA LEU A 256 -8.53 4.09 -26.62
C LEU A 256 -9.47 5.25 -26.29
N ILE A 257 -9.95 5.98 -27.29
CA ILE A 257 -10.90 7.09 -27.09
C ILE A 257 -12.25 6.57 -26.58
N GLN A 258 -12.72 5.46 -27.12
CA GLN A 258 -13.94 4.81 -26.67
C GLN A 258 -13.82 4.30 -25.23
N TYR A 259 -12.66 3.73 -24.88
CA TYR A 259 -12.37 3.24 -23.54
C TYR A 259 -12.26 4.38 -22.51
N LEU A 260 -11.56 5.47 -22.85
CA LEU A 260 -11.24 6.55 -21.90
C LEU A 260 -12.33 7.61 -21.77
N ASN A 261 -13.03 7.90 -22.87
CA ASN A 261 -13.95 9.04 -22.95
C ASN A 261 -15.37 8.66 -23.39
N HIS A 262 -15.63 7.37 -23.68
CA HIS A 262 -16.91 6.88 -24.23
C HIS A 262 -17.33 7.58 -25.53
N LYS A 263 -16.34 8.01 -26.33
CA LYS A 263 -16.52 8.72 -27.61
C LYS A 263 -16.02 7.88 -28.77
N GLN A 264 -16.52 8.15 -29.98
CA GLN A 264 -16.23 7.32 -31.15
C GLN A 264 -15.06 7.84 -31.97
N SER A 265 -14.66 9.10 -31.77
CA SER A 265 -13.60 9.72 -32.55
C SER A 265 -12.88 10.83 -31.81
N THR A 266 -11.67 11.18 -32.29
CA THR A 266 -10.95 12.39 -31.86
C THR A 266 -11.74 13.66 -32.11
N SER A 267 -12.83 13.56 -32.90
CA SER A 267 -13.64 14.70 -33.28
C SER A 267 -14.64 15.17 -32.23
N GLU A 268 -14.97 14.27 -31.32
CA GLU A 268 -15.90 14.49 -30.21
C GLU A 268 -15.17 14.88 -28.92
N LEU A 269 -13.84 14.78 -28.88
CA LEU A 269 -13.05 15.17 -27.72
C LEU A 269 -13.14 16.68 -27.49
N THR A 270 -13.18 17.08 -26.24
CA THR A 270 -12.94 18.45 -25.80
C THR A 270 -11.44 18.73 -25.81
N SER A 271 -11.08 20.02 -25.77
CA SER A 271 -9.67 20.42 -25.71
C SER A 271 -8.94 19.87 -24.47
N ASN A 272 -9.65 19.66 -23.35
CA ASN A 272 -9.06 19.07 -22.14
C ASN A 272 -8.85 17.57 -22.30
N GLU A 273 -9.87 16.82 -22.73
CA GLU A 273 -9.75 15.37 -22.97
C GLU A 273 -8.68 15.03 -24.01
N ALA A 274 -8.54 15.85 -25.05
CA ALA A 274 -7.47 15.68 -26.03
C ALA A 274 -6.08 15.92 -25.43
N SER A 275 -5.95 16.84 -24.47
CA SER A 275 -4.68 17.08 -23.77
C SER A 275 -4.34 15.93 -22.82
N ASP A 276 -5.33 15.38 -22.13
CA ASP A 276 -5.18 14.22 -21.24
C ASP A 276 -4.75 12.99 -22.04
N LEU A 277 -5.39 12.74 -23.20
CA LEU A 277 -5.01 11.65 -24.10
C LEU A 277 -3.57 11.81 -24.63
N ILE A 278 -3.16 13.03 -24.97
CA ILE A 278 -1.77 13.32 -25.38
C ILE A 278 -0.79 13.02 -24.24
N SER A 279 -1.14 13.39 -23.00
CA SER A 279 -0.30 13.10 -21.83
C SER A 279 -0.15 11.60 -21.62
N LEU A 280 -1.26 10.85 -21.69
CA LEU A 280 -1.27 9.39 -21.57
C LEU A 280 -0.40 8.74 -22.65
N LEU A 281 -0.58 9.12 -23.92
CA LEU A 281 0.21 8.58 -25.03
C LEU A 281 1.71 8.83 -24.87
N ASN A 282 2.12 9.93 -24.24
CA ASN A 282 3.54 10.20 -23.98
C ASN A 282 4.10 9.39 -22.82
N GLN A 283 3.32 9.19 -21.75
CA GLN A 283 3.78 8.60 -20.49
C GLN A 283 3.67 7.08 -20.44
N VAL A 284 2.75 6.50 -21.19
CA VAL A 284 2.45 5.06 -21.14
C VAL A 284 3.07 4.35 -22.34
N GLU A 285 3.62 3.17 -22.10
CA GLU A 285 4.24 2.34 -23.13
C GLU A 285 3.20 1.65 -24.02
N ARG A 286 3.61 1.31 -25.26
CA ARG A 286 2.70 0.77 -26.28
C ARG A 286 1.93 -0.46 -25.81
N ASP A 287 2.62 -1.40 -25.17
CA ASP A 287 2.03 -2.69 -24.79
C ASP A 287 0.96 -2.53 -23.72
N GLU A 288 1.13 -1.57 -22.81
CA GLU A 288 0.13 -1.20 -21.81
C GLU A 288 -1.08 -0.52 -22.44
N LEU A 289 -0.87 0.38 -23.40
CA LEU A 289 -1.96 1.01 -24.18
C LEU A 289 -2.76 -0.03 -24.99
N LEU A 290 -2.09 -1.06 -25.53
CA LEU A 290 -2.76 -2.17 -26.22
C LEU A 290 -3.51 -3.08 -25.26
N ALA A 291 -2.97 -3.34 -24.07
CA ALA A 291 -3.64 -4.13 -23.03
C ALA A 291 -4.96 -3.48 -22.55
N MET A 292 -4.99 -2.13 -22.47
CA MET A 292 -6.20 -1.38 -22.13
C MET A 292 -7.35 -1.63 -23.10
N ILE A 293 -7.05 -1.76 -24.39
CA ILE A 293 -8.06 -1.95 -25.44
C ILE A 293 -8.31 -3.42 -25.78
N SER A 294 -7.39 -4.34 -25.50
CA SER A 294 -7.59 -5.78 -25.72
C SER A 294 -8.60 -6.40 -24.75
N ASN A 295 -8.67 -5.88 -23.52
CA ASN A 295 -9.63 -6.35 -22.51
C ASN A 295 -11.07 -5.84 -22.74
N SER A 296 -11.31 -5.07 -23.81
CA SER A 296 -12.65 -4.57 -24.17
C SER A 296 -13.46 -5.54 -25.05
N ARG A 297 -12.88 -6.67 -25.49
CA ARG A 297 -13.66 -7.80 -26.02
C ARG A 297 -14.12 -8.68 -24.87
N GLY A 298 -15.32 -8.39 -24.35
CA GLY A 298 -15.97 -9.22 -23.34
C GLY A 298 -16.18 -10.67 -23.80
N PRO A 299 -16.28 -11.62 -22.85
CA PRO A 299 -16.55 -13.02 -23.15
C PRO A 299 -17.98 -13.23 -23.67
N ASP A 300 -18.10 -14.14 -24.64
CA ASP A 300 -19.35 -14.65 -25.20
C ASP A 300 -20.17 -15.33 -24.09
N PHE A 301 -21.35 -14.79 -23.78
CA PHE A 301 -22.27 -15.38 -22.82
C PHE A 301 -22.92 -16.63 -23.43
N GLY A 302 -22.29 -17.79 -23.18
CA GLY A 302 -22.73 -19.06 -23.72
C GLY A 302 -22.53 -20.24 -22.76
N LYS A 303 -23.16 -20.17 -21.58
CA LYS A 303 -23.80 -21.27 -20.80
C LYS A 303 -23.75 -21.00 -19.30
N SER A 304 -24.94 -20.99 -18.70
CA SER A 304 -25.19 -21.01 -17.27
C SER A 304 -24.58 -22.24 -16.61
N ILE A 305 -23.76 -22.04 -15.58
CA ILE A 305 -23.45 -23.05 -14.57
C ILE A 305 -24.02 -22.54 -13.26
N ASP A 306 -24.97 -23.31 -12.74
CA ASP A 306 -25.64 -23.14 -11.46
C ASP A 306 -24.69 -23.69 -10.37
N ILE A 307 -24.34 -22.90 -9.35
CA ILE A 307 -23.53 -23.35 -8.20
C ILE A 307 -24.23 -22.88 -6.91
N SER A 308 -24.56 -23.88 -6.08
CA SER A 308 -25.31 -23.81 -4.83
C SER A 308 -24.52 -23.22 -3.65
N ASP A 309 -25.28 -22.70 -2.68
CA ASP A 309 -24.94 -21.92 -1.47
C ASP A 309 -23.96 -22.51 -0.41
N ASP A 310 -23.13 -23.52 -0.70
CA ASP A 310 -22.37 -24.25 0.35
C ASP A 310 -20.84 -23.98 0.43
N ASP A 311 -20.27 -23.08 -0.36
CA ASP A 311 -18.80 -22.85 -0.37
C ASP A 311 -18.38 -21.39 -0.11
N LEU A 312 -18.61 -20.90 1.11
CA LEU A 312 -17.92 -19.71 1.63
C LEU A 312 -17.16 -20.07 2.93
N PRO A 313 -15.82 -19.94 2.96
CA PRO A 313 -15.08 -20.08 4.20
C PRO A 313 -15.19 -18.81 5.04
N PHE A 314 -15.65 -19.00 6.28
CA PHE A 314 -15.60 -18.04 7.38
C PHE A 314 -14.16 -17.61 7.71
#